data_AF-A0A7J8KCZ4-F1
#
_entry.id   AF-A0A7J8KCZ4-F1
#
_cell.length_a   1.000
_cell.length_b   1.000
_cell.length_c   1.000
_cell.angle_alpha   90.00
_cell.angle_beta   90.00
_cell.angle_gamma   90.00
#
_symmetry.space_group_name_H-M   'P 1'
#
loop_
_entity.id
_entity.type
_entity.pdbx_description
1 polymer ?
#
loop_
_entity_poly.entity_id
_entity_poly.type
_entity_poly.pdbx_seq_one_letter_code
_entity_poly.pdbx_strand_id
1 'polypeptide(L)'
;MKDVIEPIKDNDAAIRNYGIEQAVSLCQKLLASGLVPGLHFYTLNREMATTEVLKRLGMWTEDPRRLLPWTVSAHPKRREEDVRPIFWASRPKSYIYRTQEWDEFPNGRWGNSSSPAFGELKDYYLFYLKSKSPREQLLKMWGEELASEESVFEVFACYLSGEPNQNGCKVTCLPWNDEPLAAETSLMKEELLRVNRRGILTINSQPNVNGLPSSDPVVGWGPSGGYVFQKAYLEFFTSRETVEALLQVLKKYEQRVNYHIVDVKGENITNAPELQPNAVTWGIFPGREIIQPTVVDPVSFMFWKDEAFALWIEQWGKLYEDESPSRMIIQYIHDNYFLVNLVDNDFPLDNCLWHVVEDTFELLSRPGSE
;
A
#
# COMPACT_ATOMS: atom_id res chain seq x y z
N MET A 1 -14.57 40.40 -24.67
CA MET A 1 -14.70 39.01 -24.16
C MET A 1 -16.08 38.45 -24.48
N LYS A 2 -17.19 39.13 -24.14
CA LYS A 2 -18.55 38.70 -24.52
C LYS A 2 -18.72 38.49 -26.02
N ASP A 3 -18.23 39.40 -26.85
CA ASP A 3 -18.37 39.31 -28.33
C ASP A 3 -17.64 38.11 -28.95
N VAL A 4 -16.65 37.54 -28.26
CA VAL A 4 -15.91 36.35 -28.69
C VAL A 4 -16.55 35.07 -28.16
N ILE A 5 -17.21 35.15 -27.00
CA ILE A 5 -17.88 34.01 -26.36
C ILE A 5 -19.26 33.75 -26.97
N GLU A 6 -20.03 34.80 -27.29
CA GLU A 6 -21.39 34.65 -27.86
C GLU A 6 -21.46 33.73 -29.11
N PRO A 7 -20.52 33.80 -30.08
CA PRO A 7 -20.51 32.87 -31.22
C PRO A 7 -20.23 31.41 -30.87
N ILE A 8 -19.60 31.14 -29.72
CA ILE A 8 -19.19 29.80 -29.26
C ILE A 8 -19.92 29.38 -27.98
N LYS A 9 -20.99 30.08 -27.60
CA LYS A 9 -21.65 29.96 -26.29
C LYS A 9 -22.15 28.55 -25.96
N ASP A 10 -22.49 27.77 -27.00
CA ASP A 10 -22.99 26.41 -26.88
C ASP A 10 -21.87 25.35 -27.02
N ASN A 11 -20.60 25.78 -27.06
CA ASN A 11 -19.43 24.91 -27.18
C ASN A 11 -18.46 25.13 -26.01
N ASP A 12 -18.73 24.42 -24.91
CA ASP A 12 -17.92 24.46 -23.68
C ASP A 12 -16.43 24.19 -23.91
N ALA A 13 -16.10 23.29 -24.84
CA ALA A 13 -14.71 22.97 -25.15
C ALA A 13 -14.00 24.16 -25.80
N ALA A 14 -14.66 24.84 -26.75
CA ALA A 14 -14.14 26.04 -27.40
C ALA A 14 -13.99 27.20 -26.41
N ILE A 15 -15.01 27.43 -25.55
CA ILE A 15 -14.96 28.48 -24.52
C ILE A 15 -13.78 28.25 -23.58
N ARG A 16 -13.59 27.00 -23.13
CA ARG A 16 -12.50 26.64 -22.22
C ARG A 16 -11.12 26.85 -22.87
N ASN A 17 -10.94 26.43 -24.12
CA ASN A 17 -9.67 26.62 -24.82
C ASN A 17 -9.33 28.10 -24.96
N TYR A 18 -10.32 28.92 -25.34
CA TYR A 18 -10.17 30.38 -25.37
C TYR A 18 -9.81 30.94 -23.98
N GLY A 19 -10.49 30.49 -22.92
CA GLY A 19 -10.19 30.90 -21.54
C GLY A 19 -8.76 30.56 -21.10
N ILE A 20 -8.27 29.37 -21.44
CA ILE A 20 -6.90 28.93 -21.17
C ILE A 20 -5.90 29.85 -21.89
N GLU A 21 -6.12 30.17 -23.16
CA GLU A 21 -5.24 31.08 -23.93
C GLU A 21 -5.18 32.49 -23.32
N GLN A 22 -6.33 33.04 -22.93
CA GLN A 22 -6.40 34.35 -22.26
C GLN A 22 -5.66 34.32 -20.93
N ALA A 23 -5.86 33.28 -20.12
CA ALA A 23 -5.21 33.13 -18.83
C ALA A 23 -3.68 33.00 -18.96
N VAL A 24 -3.20 32.18 -19.89
CA VAL A 24 -1.76 32.02 -20.15
C VAL A 24 -1.13 33.35 -20.58
N SER A 25 -1.73 34.04 -21.55
CA SER A 25 -1.23 35.33 -22.04
C SER A 25 -1.14 36.39 -20.95
N LEU A 26 -2.17 36.49 -20.11
CA LEU A 26 -2.18 37.41 -18.97
C LEU A 26 -1.11 37.03 -17.92
N CYS A 27 -1.07 35.76 -17.52
CA CYS A 27 -0.14 35.28 -16.50
C CYS A 27 1.31 35.45 -16.95
N GLN A 28 1.64 35.19 -18.22
CA GLN A 28 2.97 35.42 -18.77
C GLN A 28 3.40 36.88 -18.65
N LYS A 29 2.50 37.83 -18.97
CA LYS A 29 2.78 39.28 -18.82
C LYS A 29 3.00 39.68 -17.36
N LEU A 30 2.19 39.13 -16.45
CA LEU A 30 2.32 39.39 -15.02
C LEU A 30 3.63 38.84 -14.44
N LEU A 31 3.97 37.59 -14.76
CA LEU A 31 5.23 36.97 -14.32
C LEU A 31 6.45 37.70 -14.90
N ALA A 32 6.41 38.07 -16.18
CA ALA A 32 7.49 38.82 -16.84
C ALA A 32 7.73 40.21 -16.26
N SER A 33 6.76 40.79 -15.52
CA SER A 33 6.93 42.08 -14.87
C SER A 33 7.93 42.05 -13.70
N GLY A 34 8.18 40.88 -13.10
CA GLY A 34 9.01 40.73 -11.90
C GLY A 34 8.40 41.28 -10.61
N LEU A 35 7.22 41.92 -10.66
CA LEU A 35 6.52 42.48 -9.50
C LEU A 35 5.58 41.48 -8.82
N VAL A 36 5.23 40.40 -9.51
CA VAL A 36 4.25 39.41 -9.06
C VAL A 36 5.00 38.15 -8.60
N PRO A 37 4.97 37.81 -7.30
CA PRO A 37 5.73 36.68 -6.76
C PRO A 37 5.06 35.31 -7.00
N GLY A 38 3.79 35.30 -7.45
CA GLY A 38 3.05 34.05 -7.67
C GLY A 38 1.66 34.30 -8.23
N LEU A 39 0.96 33.20 -8.53
CA LEU A 39 -0.37 33.20 -9.13
C LEU A 39 -1.36 32.45 -8.24
N HIS A 40 -2.56 33.00 -8.06
CA HIS A 40 -3.66 32.35 -7.34
C HIS A 40 -4.80 32.07 -8.33
N PHE A 41 -5.15 30.79 -8.51
CA PHE A 41 -6.17 30.35 -9.47
C PHE A 41 -7.47 29.97 -8.76
N TYR A 42 -8.59 30.53 -9.24
CA TYR A 42 -9.93 30.11 -8.83
C TYR A 42 -10.37 28.88 -9.64
N THR A 43 -10.22 27.69 -9.05
CA THR A 43 -10.42 26.42 -9.76
C THR A 43 -11.88 26.05 -9.97
N LEU A 44 -12.79 26.58 -9.14
CA LEU A 44 -14.22 26.22 -9.12
C LEU A 44 -14.43 24.70 -9.02
N ASN A 45 -13.58 24.01 -8.24
CA ASN A 45 -13.55 22.55 -8.09
C ASN A 45 -13.37 21.77 -9.41
N ARG A 46 -12.72 22.39 -10.41
CA ARG A 46 -12.38 21.76 -11.70
C ARG A 46 -10.87 21.77 -11.91
N GLU A 47 -10.33 20.64 -12.34
CA GLU A 47 -8.89 20.45 -12.51
C GLU A 47 -8.39 20.93 -13.86
N MET A 48 -8.99 20.44 -14.95
CA MET A 48 -8.34 20.41 -16.26
C MET A 48 -7.85 21.77 -16.79
N ALA A 49 -8.67 22.82 -16.69
CA ALA A 49 -8.28 24.13 -17.22
C ALA A 49 -7.08 24.73 -16.46
N THR A 50 -7.07 24.61 -15.13
CA THR A 50 -6.00 25.15 -14.29
C THR A 50 -4.69 24.40 -14.53
N THR A 51 -4.75 23.07 -14.62
CA THR A 51 -3.59 22.23 -14.90
C THR A 51 -2.95 22.58 -16.25
N GLU A 52 -3.76 22.72 -17.31
CA GLU A 52 -3.27 23.08 -18.64
C GLU A 52 -2.60 24.46 -18.65
N VAL A 53 -3.17 25.46 -17.94
CA VAL A 53 -2.54 26.78 -17.80
C VAL A 53 -1.19 26.66 -17.10
N LEU A 54 -1.10 25.96 -15.97
CA LEU A 54 0.15 25.79 -15.22
C LEU A 54 1.23 25.07 -16.05
N LYS A 55 0.85 24.05 -16.83
CA LYS A 55 1.76 23.37 -17.76
C LYS A 55 2.29 24.31 -18.84
N ARG A 56 1.43 25.09 -19.50
CA ARG A 56 1.83 26.08 -20.51
C ARG A 56 2.68 27.22 -19.95
N LEU A 57 2.53 27.54 -18.66
CA LEU A 57 3.36 28.51 -17.95
C LEU A 57 4.72 27.92 -17.51
N GLY A 58 4.95 26.62 -17.66
CA GLY A 58 6.17 25.96 -17.16
C GLY A 58 6.25 25.92 -15.63
N MET A 59 5.13 26.06 -14.93
CA MET A 59 5.04 26.08 -13.46
C MET A 59 4.48 24.77 -12.89
N TRP A 60 4.12 23.81 -13.74
CA TRP A 60 3.68 22.49 -13.33
C TRP A 60 4.85 21.51 -13.34
N THR A 61 5.10 20.85 -12.21
CA THR A 61 6.06 19.74 -12.14
C THR A 61 5.33 18.43 -12.42
N GLU A 62 5.59 17.81 -13.58
CA GLU A 62 4.84 16.61 -14.02
C GLU A 62 5.19 15.35 -13.23
N ASP A 63 6.46 15.16 -12.89
CA ASP A 63 6.94 14.02 -12.11
C ASP A 63 7.70 14.53 -10.87
N PRO A 64 6.96 15.01 -9.85
CA PRO A 64 7.59 15.48 -8.63
C PRO A 64 8.22 14.29 -7.90
N ARG A 65 9.54 14.36 -7.70
CA ARG A 65 10.25 13.32 -6.94
C ARG A 65 9.67 13.19 -5.54
N ARG A 66 9.46 11.95 -5.13
CA ARG A 66 8.99 11.62 -3.80
C ARG A 66 10.10 11.90 -2.79
N LEU A 67 9.78 12.61 -1.71
CA LEU A 67 10.75 12.90 -0.64
C LEU A 67 11.07 11.64 0.18
N LEU A 68 10.05 10.82 0.44
CA LEU A 68 10.11 9.53 1.13
C LEU A 68 9.23 8.53 0.38
N PRO A 69 9.32 7.22 0.65
CA PRO A 69 8.44 6.20 0.06
C PRO A 69 6.94 6.41 0.36
N TRP A 70 6.61 7.27 1.34
CA TRP A 70 5.26 7.61 1.74
C TRP A 70 5.06 9.14 1.83
N THR A 71 3.80 9.58 1.76
CA THR A 71 3.45 11.01 1.78
C THR A 71 3.61 11.60 3.18
N VAL A 72 4.36 12.70 3.26
CA VAL A 72 4.61 13.44 4.51
C VAL A 72 3.36 14.21 4.94
N SER A 73 3.08 14.21 6.25
CA SER A 73 1.98 14.99 6.81
C SER A 73 2.34 16.47 6.88
N ALA A 74 1.40 17.35 6.52
CA ALA A 74 1.58 18.80 6.67
C ALA A 74 1.36 19.30 8.11
N HIS A 75 0.98 18.41 9.05
CA HIS A 75 0.70 18.80 10.42
C HIS A 75 1.97 19.24 11.17
N PRO A 76 1.99 20.40 11.85
CA PRO A 76 3.21 20.93 12.47
C PRO A 76 3.90 19.99 13.47
N LYS A 77 3.14 19.18 14.22
CA LYS A 77 3.70 18.20 15.16
C LYS A 77 4.47 17.05 14.49
N ARG A 78 4.23 16.78 13.21
CA ARG A 78 4.80 15.63 12.46
C ARG A 78 5.96 16.01 11.55
N ARG A 79 6.52 17.22 11.70
CA ARG A 79 7.59 17.71 10.83
C ARG A 79 8.85 16.85 10.86
N GLU A 80 9.14 16.26 12.00
CA GLU A 80 10.32 15.43 12.23
C GLU A 80 10.06 13.95 11.96
N GLU A 81 8.83 13.55 11.59
CA GLU A 81 8.49 12.16 11.30
C GLU A 81 9.15 11.72 9.98
N ASP A 82 10.07 10.76 10.04
CA ASP A 82 10.79 10.26 8.86
C ASP A 82 10.86 8.73 8.76
N VAL A 83 10.31 7.98 9.73
CA VAL A 83 10.29 6.51 9.74
C VAL A 83 8.93 5.96 10.17
N ARG A 84 8.43 4.93 9.46
CA ARG A 84 7.15 4.26 9.73
C ARG A 84 7.22 2.73 9.59
N PRO A 85 6.34 1.98 10.27
CA PRO A 85 6.14 0.56 9.99
C PRO A 85 5.50 0.38 8.60
N ILE A 86 5.94 -0.65 7.86
CA ILE A 86 5.49 -0.92 6.48
C ILE A 86 3.99 -1.28 6.37
N PHE A 87 3.38 -1.76 7.45
CA PHE A 87 2.06 -2.38 7.46
C PHE A 87 0.92 -1.47 6.96
N TRP A 88 1.03 -0.15 7.19
CA TRP A 88 0.02 0.83 6.74
C TRP A 88 0.37 1.51 5.41
N ALA A 89 1.26 0.96 4.60
CA ALA A 89 1.67 1.56 3.32
C ALA A 89 0.46 1.88 2.41
N SER A 90 -0.50 0.97 2.28
CA SER A 90 -1.74 1.19 1.52
C SER A 90 -2.85 1.92 2.29
N ARG A 91 -2.65 2.17 3.60
CA ARG A 91 -3.66 2.76 4.49
C ARG A 91 -3.10 3.93 5.31
N PRO A 92 -2.47 4.94 4.68
CA PRO A 92 -1.79 6.03 5.39
C PRO A 92 -2.73 6.86 6.26
N LYS A 93 -4.01 6.99 5.87
CA LYS A 93 -5.02 7.72 6.67
C LYS A 93 -5.32 7.02 7.99
N SER A 94 -5.38 5.69 7.99
CA SER A 94 -5.54 4.89 9.21
C SER A 94 -4.35 5.12 10.14
N TYR A 95 -3.12 5.00 9.63
CA TYR A 95 -1.91 5.25 10.41
C TYR A 95 -1.90 6.64 11.05
N ILE A 96 -2.21 7.70 10.29
CA ILE A 96 -2.28 9.07 10.80
C ILE A 96 -3.32 9.18 11.93
N TYR A 97 -4.50 8.59 11.77
CA TYR A 97 -5.54 8.59 12.80
C TYR A 97 -5.07 7.86 14.06
N ARG A 98 -4.49 6.67 13.94
CA ARG A 98 -4.05 5.85 15.09
C ARG A 98 -2.89 6.46 15.86
N THR A 99 -2.12 7.34 15.24
CA THR A 99 -0.96 8.00 15.83
C THR A 99 -1.20 9.49 16.10
N GLN A 100 -2.44 10.00 15.94
CA GLN A 100 -2.74 11.44 16.06
C GLN A 100 -2.54 11.99 17.49
N GLU A 101 -2.70 11.14 18.50
CA GLU A 101 -2.57 11.48 19.92
C GLU A 101 -1.12 11.35 20.42
N TRP A 102 -0.15 11.01 19.56
CA TRP A 102 1.25 10.97 19.96
C TRP A 102 1.79 12.39 20.18
N ASP A 103 2.57 12.54 21.25
CA ASP A 103 3.25 13.80 21.57
C ASP A 103 4.47 14.04 20.67
N GLU A 104 5.26 12.99 20.43
CA GLU A 104 6.45 12.98 19.60
C GLU A 104 6.37 11.89 18.52
N PHE A 105 7.02 12.12 17.39
CA PHE A 105 7.02 11.21 16.24
C PHE A 105 8.44 10.68 15.96
N PRO A 106 8.60 9.41 15.58
CA PRO A 106 9.91 8.81 15.32
C PRO A 106 10.73 9.54 14.25
N ASN A 107 12.00 9.77 14.57
CA ASN A 107 13.00 10.43 13.74
C ASN A 107 14.28 9.57 13.68
N GLY A 108 14.80 9.32 12.50
CA GLY A 108 16.01 8.55 12.24
C GLY A 108 15.84 7.04 12.43
N ARG A 109 15.65 6.57 13.67
CA ARG A 109 15.40 5.15 13.97
C ARG A 109 14.04 4.96 14.58
N TRP A 110 13.36 3.89 14.17
CA TRP A 110 12.19 3.42 14.90
C TRP A 110 12.68 2.91 16.27
N GLY A 111 12.36 3.67 17.32
CA GLY A 111 12.72 3.34 18.70
C GLY A 111 11.86 2.22 19.27
N ASN A 112 11.95 2.00 20.58
CA ASN A 112 11.10 1.03 21.26
C ASN A 112 9.64 1.55 21.27
N SER A 113 8.80 1.00 20.39
CA SER A 113 7.38 1.38 20.16
C SER A 113 6.46 1.13 21.35
N SER A 114 7.01 0.71 22.48
CA SER A 114 6.28 0.36 23.70
C SER A 114 5.76 1.58 24.49
N SER A 115 6.13 2.81 24.13
CA SER A 115 5.94 3.99 25.00
C SER A 115 5.00 5.10 24.47
N PRO A 116 4.41 4.97 23.27
CA PRO A 116 3.00 5.34 23.11
C PRO A 116 2.22 4.30 22.27
N ALA A 117 1.26 3.61 22.87
CA ALA A 117 0.44 2.62 22.19
C ALA A 117 -0.32 3.26 21.01
N PHE A 118 -0.41 2.54 19.88
CA PHE A 118 -1.32 2.93 18.80
C PHE A 118 -2.74 3.03 19.36
N GLY A 119 -3.50 4.04 18.92
CA GLY A 119 -4.90 4.17 19.31
C GLY A 119 -5.70 2.90 18.99
N GLU A 120 -6.57 2.50 19.92
CA GLU A 120 -7.48 1.37 19.76
C GLU A 120 -8.51 1.61 18.65
N LEU A 121 -9.00 0.51 18.07
CA LEU A 121 -10.10 0.47 17.11
C LEU A 121 -11.43 0.80 17.81
N LYS A 122 -11.76 2.10 17.98
CA LYS A 122 -13.07 2.56 18.49
C LYS A 122 -14.07 2.84 17.36
N ASP A 123 -15.36 3.01 17.65
CA ASP A 123 -16.44 3.17 16.64
C ASP A 123 -16.22 4.26 15.58
N TYR A 124 -15.51 5.35 15.90
CA TYR A 124 -15.14 6.38 14.91
C TYR A 124 -14.19 5.87 13.82
N TYR A 125 -13.51 4.76 14.07
CA TYR A 125 -12.61 4.08 13.14
C TYR A 125 -13.34 3.37 12.01
N LEU A 126 -14.61 3.00 12.19
CA LEU A 126 -15.41 2.34 11.15
C LEU A 126 -15.46 3.18 9.87
N PHE A 127 -15.34 4.51 9.96
CA PHE A 127 -15.24 5.37 8.79
C PHE A 127 -13.99 5.06 7.95
N TYR A 128 -12.84 4.81 8.58
CA TYR A 128 -11.61 4.44 7.89
C TYR A 128 -11.63 3.01 7.38
N LEU A 129 -12.45 2.13 7.98
CA LEU A 129 -12.64 0.76 7.50
C LEU A 129 -13.61 0.67 6.32
N LYS A 130 -14.35 1.73 5.96
CA LYS A 130 -15.24 1.70 4.79
C LYS A 130 -14.46 1.93 3.49
N SER A 131 -14.71 1.08 2.50
CA SER A 131 -14.22 1.32 1.14
C SER A 131 -14.87 2.56 0.54
N LYS A 132 -14.18 3.18 -0.42
CA LYS A 132 -14.71 4.28 -1.23
C LYS A 132 -15.77 3.79 -2.24
N SER A 133 -15.72 2.52 -2.60
CA SER A 133 -16.60 1.93 -3.60
C SER A 133 -17.96 1.55 -3.01
N PRO A 134 -19.07 1.77 -3.72
CA PRO A 134 -20.40 1.37 -3.26
C PRO A 134 -20.53 -0.16 -3.24
N ARG A 135 -21.39 -0.66 -2.34
CA ARG A 135 -21.66 -2.10 -2.12
C ARG A 135 -21.91 -2.87 -3.42
N GLU A 136 -22.71 -2.33 -4.32
CA GLU A 136 -23.05 -2.98 -5.60
C GLU A 136 -21.83 -3.19 -6.51
N GLN A 137 -20.86 -2.27 -6.50
CA GLN A 137 -19.62 -2.44 -7.27
C GLN A 137 -18.71 -3.46 -6.61
N LEU A 138 -18.63 -3.47 -5.28
CA LEU A 138 -17.84 -4.46 -4.53
C LEU A 138 -18.34 -5.88 -4.78
N LEU A 139 -19.66 -6.11 -4.71
CA LEU A 139 -20.26 -7.42 -5.03
C LEU A 139 -19.92 -7.88 -6.47
N LYS A 140 -19.96 -6.98 -7.46
CA LYS A 140 -19.58 -7.32 -8.84
C LYS A 140 -18.11 -7.68 -9.00
N MET A 141 -17.23 -7.05 -8.23
CA MET A 141 -15.79 -7.31 -8.27
C MET A 141 -15.43 -8.58 -7.49
N TRP A 142 -15.94 -8.72 -6.27
CA TRP A 142 -15.51 -9.74 -5.30
C TRP A 142 -16.39 -10.99 -5.28
N GLY A 143 -17.48 -11.01 -6.05
CA GLY A 143 -18.43 -12.11 -6.13
C GLY A 143 -19.75 -11.75 -5.45
N GLU A 144 -20.87 -12.01 -6.14
CA GLU A 144 -22.21 -11.91 -5.54
C GLU A 144 -22.46 -13.10 -4.60
N GLU A 145 -21.88 -14.25 -4.92
CA GLU A 145 -21.86 -15.46 -4.12
C GLU A 145 -20.46 -16.09 -4.16
N LEU A 146 -20.04 -16.71 -3.05
CA LEU A 146 -18.78 -17.45 -2.95
C LEU A 146 -19.10 -18.93 -2.75
N ALA A 147 -18.47 -19.80 -3.55
CA ALA A 147 -18.71 -21.24 -3.48
C ALA A 147 -17.74 -21.95 -2.52
N SER A 148 -16.52 -21.42 -2.38
CA SER A 148 -15.44 -21.98 -1.58
C SER A 148 -14.34 -20.93 -1.31
N GLU A 149 -13.31 -21.31 -0.55
CA GLU A 149 -12.13 -20.47 -0.29
C GLU A 149 -11.40 -20.09 -1.60
N GLU A 150 -11.35 -20.99 -2.59
CA GLU A 150 -10.76 -20.70 -3.90
C GLU A 150 -11.46 -19.56 -4.64
N SER A 151 -12.75 -19.32 -4.35
CA SER A 151 -13.47 -18.15 -4.89
C SER A 151 -12.83 -16.84 -4.41
N VAL A 152 -12.33 -16.83 -3.17
CA VAL A 152 -11.60 -15.69 -2.60
C VAL A 152 -10.20 -15.58 -3.23
N PHE A 153 -9.52 -16.71 -3.42
CA PHE A 153 -8.16 -16.72 -3.99
C PHE A 153 -8.13 -16.10 -5.40
N GLU A 154 -9.15 -16.40 -6.21
CA GLU A 154 -9.26 -15.87 -7.56
C GLU A 154 -9.48 -14.34 -7.58
N VAL A 155 -10.16 -13.78 -6.58
CA VAL A 155 -10.33 -12.31 -6.48
C VAL A 155 -8.99 -11.60 -6.26
N PHE A 156 -8.10 -12.16 -5.42
CA PHE A 156 -6.74 -11.63 -5.25
C PHE A 156 -5.94 -11.76 -6.55
N ALA A 157 -6.05 -12.89 -7.26
CA ALA A 157 -5.40 -13.08 -8.55
C ALA A 157 -5.92 -12.10 -9.63
N CYS A 158 -7.22 -11.81 -9.65
CA CYS A 158 -7.84 -10.83 -10.55
C CYS A 158 -7.36 -9.40 -10.26
N TYR A 159 -7.25 -9.02 -8.97
CA TYR A 159 -6.71 -7.73 -8.56
C TYR A 159 -5.28 -7.53 -9.05
N LEU A 160 -4.43 -8.55 -8.86
CA LEU A 160 -3.02 -8.49 -9.28
C LEU A 160 -2.87 -8.51 -10.80
N SER A 161 -3.63 -9.35 -11.50
CA SER A 161 -3.50 -9.51 -12.95
C SER A 161 -4.04 -8.30 -13.72
N GLY A 162 -5.10 -7.67 -13.22
CA GLY A 162 -5.85 -6.61 -13.91
C GLY A 162 -6.81 -7.14 -14.98
N GLU A 163 -6.98 -8.47 -15.04
CA GLU A 163 -7.93 -9.14 -15.92
C GLU A 163 -9.35 -9.11 -15.34
N PRO A 164 -10.39 -9.15 -16.19
CA PRO A 164 -11.76 -9.25 -15.72
C PRO A 164 -12.02 -10.59 -15.02
N ASN A 165 -12.85 -10.56 -13.97
CA ASN A 165 -13.37 -11.77 -13.34
C ASN A 165 -14.37 -12.48 -14.29
N GLN A 166 -14.95 -13.60 -13.81
CA GLN A 166 -15.88 -14.42 -14.59
C GLN A 166 -17.12 -13.66 -15.10
N ASN A 167 -17.48 -12.54 -14.45
CA ASN A 167 -18.61 -11.68 -14.82
C ASN A 167 -18.19 -10.48 -15.71
N GLY A 168 -16.95 -10.47 -16.20
CA GLY A 168 -16.42 -9.38 -17.03
C GLY A 168 -16.09 -8.10 -16.26
N CYS A 169 -16.01 -8.15 -14.92
CA CYS A 169 -15.70 -7.01 -14.08
C CYS A 169 -14.24 -7.06 -13.61
N LYS A 170 -13.47 -5.98 -13.77
CA LYS A 170 -12.11 -5.90 -13.25
C LYS A 170 -12.12 -5.62 -11.76
N VAL A 171 -11.31 -6.36 -11.00
CA VAL A 171 -11.13 -6.10 -9.57
C VAL A 171 -10.17 -4.93 -9.40
N THR A 172 -10.68 -3.79 -8.94
CA THR A 172 -9.91 -2.55 -8.82
C THR A 172 -9.39 -2.27 -7.42
N CYS A 173 -9.91 -2.96 -6.42
CA CYS A 173 -9.49 -2.85 -5.03
C CYS A 173 -9.70 -4.17 -4.27
N LEU A 174 -9.03 -4.27 -3.12
CA LEU A 174 -9.21 -5.28 -2.08
C LEU A 174 -9.45 -4.57 -0.74
N PRO A 175 -9.94 -5.25 0.31
CA PRO A 175 -10.15 -4.62 1.62
C PRO A 175 -8.94 -3.86 2.17
N TRP A 176 -7.73 -4.36 1.90
CA TRP A 176 -6.47 -3.77 2.36
C TRP A 176 -5.90 -2.72 1.38
N ASN A 177 -6.33 -2.73 0.12
CA ASN A 177 -5.76 -1.93 -0.96
C ASN A 177 -6.87 -1.26 -1.81
N ASP A 178 -7.18 0.00 -1.50
CA ASP A 178 -8.18 0.82 -2.22
C ASP A 178 -7.61 1.58 -3.44
N GLU A 179 -6.31 1.42 -3.73
CA GLU A 179 -5.60 2.12 -4.80
C GLU A 179 -4.99 1.11 -5.79
N PRO A 180 -4.65 1.54 -7.02
CA PRO A 180 -3.90 0.71 -7.96
C PRO A 180 -2.54 0.27 -7.41
N LEU A 181 -2.02 -0.82 -7.96
CA LEU A 181 -0.69 -1.33 -7.61
C LEU A 181 0.39 -0.28 -7.85
N ALA A 182 1.37 -0.23 -6.95
CA ALA A 182 2.57 0.57 -7.13
C ALA A 182 3.39 0.02 -8.31
N ALA A 183 4.19 0.88 -8.94
CA ALA A 183 5.02 0.50 -10.07
C ALA A 183 5.99 -0.64 -9.72
N GLU A 184 6.51 -0.68 -8.49
CA GLU A 184 7.44 -1.72 -8.03
C GLU A 184 6.83 -3.13 -8.00
N THR A 185 5.52 -3.26 -7.80
CA THR A 185 4.83 -4.56 -7.81
C THR A 185 4.91 -5.22 -9.19
N SER A 186 5.08 -4.45 -10.26
CA SER A 186 5.24 -4.99 -11.62
C SER A 186 6.48 -5.89 -11.77
N LEU A 187 7.49 -5.72 -10.91
CA LEU A 187 8.74 -6.50 -10.93
C LEU A 187 8.56 -7.94 -10.41
N MET A 188 7.46 -8.23 -9.73
CA MET A 188 7.18 -9.54 -9.11
C MET A 188 5.75 -10.01 -9.35
N LYS A 189 5.12 -9.50 -10.39
CA LYS A 189 3.69 -9.72 -10.68
C LYS A 189 3.38 -11.21 -10.87
N GLU A 190 4.21 -11.92 -11.63
CA GLU A 190 3.98 -13.33 -11.96
C GLU A 190 4.14 -14.23 -10.73
N GLU A 191 5.13 -13.95 -9.90
CA GLU A 191 5.37 -14.64 -8.64
C GLU A 191 4.21 -14.43 -7.66
N LEU A 192 3.73 -13.19 -7.52
CA LEU A 192 2.56 -12.88 -6.71
C LEU A 192 1.30 -13.63 -7.21
N LEU A 193 1.05 -13.64 -8.52
CA LEU A 193 -0.08 -14.38 -9.11
C LEU A 193 0.01 -15.88 -8.82
N ARG A 194 1.20 -16.46 -8.91
CA ARG A 194 1.43 -17.88 -8.64
C ARG A 194 1.08 -18.25 -7.20
N VAL A 195 1.51 -17.46 -6.22
CA VAL A 195 1.29 -17.78 -4.80
C VAL A 195 -0.16 -17.50 -4.37
N ASN A 196 -0.79 -16.43 -4.87
CA ASN A 196 -2.18 -16.10 -4.54
C ASN A 196 -3.16 -17.17 -5.02
N ARG A 197 -2.97 -17.71 -6.23
CA ARG A 197 -3.79 -18.83 -6.74
C ARG A 197 -3.69 -20.11 -5.91
N ARG A 198 -2.69 -20.22 -5.04
CA ARG A 198 -2.43 -21.38 -4.19
C ARG A 198 -2.72 -21.11 -2.71
N GLY A 199 -3.41 -20.02 -2.38
CA GLY A 199 -3.85 -19.72 -1.01
C GLY A 199 -2.87 -18.91 -0.14
N ILE A 200 -1.85 -18.28 -0.74
CA ILE A 200 -1.01 -17.25 -0.09
C ILE A 200 -1.57 -15.88 -0.50
N LEU A 201 -2.52 -15.36 0.28
CA LEU A 201 -3.32 -14.19 -0.06
C LEU A 201 -2.60 -12.90 0.32
N THR A 202 -1.81 -12.37 -0.61
CA THR A 202 -0.88 -11.25 -0.35
C THR A 202 -1.60 -9.92 -0.26
N ILE A 203 -1.27 -9.13 0.76
CA ILE A 203 -1.84 -7.78 0.97
C ILE A 203 -0.79 -6.67 0.89
N ASN A 204 0.51 -7.03 1.00
CA ASN A 204 1.61 -6.08 0.92
C ASN A 204 2.91 -6.79 0.46
N SER A 205 3.74 -6.10 -0.31
CA SER A 205 5.01 -6.62 -0.85
C SER A 205 5.93 -5.49 -1.32
N GLN A 206 7.25 -5.71 -1.28
CA GLN A 206 8.23 -4.89 -2.00
C GLN A 206 9.41 -5.75 -2.50
N PRO A 207 10.01 -5.43 -3.66
CA PRO A 207 11.20 -6.12 -4.17
C PRO A 207 12.43 -5.82 -3.32
N ASN A 208 13.47 -6.65 -3.45
CA ASN A 208 14.79 -6.24 -2.99
C ASN A 208 15.43 -5.30 -4.01
N VAL A 209 16.13 -4.28 -3.50
CA VAL A 209 16.84 -3.28 -4.31
C VAL A 209 18.23 -3.13 -3.74
N ASN A 210 19.24 -3.33 -4.59
CA ASN A 210 20.65 -3.24 -4.21
C ASN A 210 21.30 -2.00 -4.80
N GLY A 211 21.02 -0.84 -4.20
CA GLY A 211 21.71 0.42 -4.51
C GLY A 211 21.36 0.99 -5.88
N LEU A 212 20.07 1.11 -6.20
CA LEU A 212 19.64 1.83 -7.39
C LEU A 212 19.74 3.35 -7.20
N PRO A 213 19.90 4.14 -8.28
CA PRO A 213 19.93 5.60 -8.17
C PRO A 213 18.68 6.14 -7.49
N SER A 214 18.82 7.15 -6.63
CA SER A 214 17.67 7.79 -5.97
C SER A 214 16.67 8.46 -6.93
N SER A 215 17.06 8.64 -8.19
CA SER A 215 16.21 9.13 -9.28
C SER A 215 15.57 8.02 -10.11
N ASP A 216 15.66 6.75 -9.69
CA ASP A 216 15.00 5.64 -10.37
C ASP A 216 13.47 5.89 -10.47
N PRO A 217 12.83 5.68 -11.64
CA PRO A 217 11.42 6.00 -11.83
C PRO A 217 10.46 5.04 -11.12
N VAL A 218 10.93 3.85 -10.70
CA VAL A 218 10.09 2.82 -10.07
C VAL A 218 10.20 2.89 -8.55
N VAL A 219 11.43 2.94 -8.04
CA VAL A 219 11.73 2.84 -6.59
C VAL A 219 12.45 4.06 -6.02
N GLY A 220 12.76 5.06 -6.84
CA GLY A 220 13.53 6.25 -6.43
C GLY A 220 12.77 7.18 -5.49
N TRP A 221 13.47 7.68 -4.49
CA TRP A 221 12.99 8.69 -3.54
C TRP A 221 14.17 9.47 -2.93
N GLY A 222 13.86 10.61 -2.32
CA GLY A 222 14.83 11.44 -1.61
C GLY A 222 15.68 12.35 -2.52
N PRO A 223 16.75 12.96 -1.97
CA PRO A 223 17.65 13.83 -2.71
C PRO A 223 18.30 13.16 -3.95
N SER A 224 18.59 13.93 -5.00
CA SER A 224 19.32 13.41 -6.18
C SER A 224 20.74 12.98 -5.87
N GLY A 225 21.23 12.03 -6.66
CA GLY A 225 22.63 11.58 -6.63
C GLY A 225 22.93 10.62 -5.48
N GLY A 226 21.90 10.11 -4.81
CA GLY A 226 22.02 9.07 -3.80
C GLY A 226 21.72 7.68 -4.35
N TYR A 227 21.69 6.72 -3.44
CA TYR A 227 21.37 5.32 -3.70
C TYR A 227 20.31 4.83 -2.72
N VAL A 228 19.32 4.11 -3.23
CA VAL A 228 18.23 3.52 -2.44
C VAL A 228 18.35 2.00 -2.37
N PHE A 229 17.92 1.44 -1.26
CA PHE A 229 18.03 0.02 -0.94
C PHE A 229 16.73 -0.48 -0.33
N GLN A 230 16.39 -1.74 -0.64
CA GLN A 230 15.23 -2.43 -0.10
C GLN A 230 15.58 -3.90 0.20
N LYS A 231 15.09 -4.42 1.33
CA LYS A 231 14.96 -5.86 1.57
C LYS A 231 13.64 -6.35 0.96
N ALA A 232 13.62 -7.57 0.44
CA ALA A 232 12.38 -8.15 -0.06
C ALA A 232 11.42 -8.41 1.12
N TYR A 233 10.16 -8.06 0.91
CA TYR A 233 9.09 -8.19 1.90
C TYR A 233 7.87 -8.86 1.29
N LEU A 234 7.23 -9.75 2.06
CA LEU A 234 5.98 -10.37 1.68
C LEU A 234 5.05 -10.49 2.89
N GLU A 235 3.82 -10.03 2.76
CA GLU A 235 2.79 -10.11 3.80
C GLU A 235 1.48 -10.67 3.24
N PHE A 236 0.92 -11.68 3.91
CA PHE A 236 -0.21 -12.43 3.39
C PHE A 236 -1.04 -13.13 4.46
N PHE A 237 -2.29 -13.46 4.12
CA PHE A 237 -3.10 -14.41 4.85
C PHE A 237 -2.96 -15.82 4.27
N THR A 238 -2.92 -16.84 5.12
CA THR A 238 -2.99 -18.24 4.67
C THR A 238 -3.58 -19.17 5.75
N SER A 239 -3.92 -20.39 5.34
CA SER A 239 -4.54 -21.39 6.21
C SER A 239 -3.59 -21.91 7.28
N ARG A 240 -4.16 -22.50 8.33
CA ARG A 240 -3.40 -23.11 9.43
C ARG A 240 -2.45 -24.22 8.95
N GLU A 241 -2.94 -25.08 8.06
CA GLU A 241 -2.17 -26.20 7.49
C GLU A 241 -0.94 -25.67 6.75
N THR A 242 -1.11 -24.57 6.01
CA THR A 242 -0.03 -23.92 5.28
C THR A 242 1.00 -23.31 6.22
N VAL A 243 0.57 -22.69 7.32
CA VAL A 243 1.47 -22.18 8.38
C VAL A 243 2.27 -23.29 9.04
N GLU A 244 1.64 -24.43 9.35
CA GLU A 244 2.32 -25.57 9.98
C GLU A 244 3.44 -26.11 9.08
N ALA A 245 3.22 -26.19 7.77
CA ALA A 245 4.24 -26.53 6.80
C ALA A 245 5.32 -25.43 6.68
N LEU A 246 4.91 -24.16 6.63
CA LEU A 246 5.80 -23.01 6.51
C LEU A 246 6.78 -22.94 7.68
N LEU A 247 6.32 -23.16 8.91
CA LEU A 247 7.17 -23.18 10.11
C LEU A 247 8.24 -24.28 10.06
N GLN A 248 7.96 -25.42 9.44
CA GLN A 248 8.97 -26.48 9.25
C GLN A 248 10.02 -26.08 8.22
N VAL A 249 9.59 -25.42 7.13
CA VAL A 249 10.49 -24.92 6.08
C VAL A 249 11.38 -23.80 6.62
N LEU A 250 10.81 -22.85 7.39
CA LEU A 250 11.52 -21.69 7.93
C LEU A 250 12.73 -22.07 8.80
N LYS A 251 12.74 -23.26 9.43
CA LYS A 251 13.92 -23.77 10.16
C LYS A 251 15.19 -23.85 9.29
N LYS A 252 15.04 -24.07 7.98
CA LYS A 252 16.16 -24.06 7.02
C LYS A 252 16.66 -22.65 6.70
N TYR A 253 15.77 -21.66 6.84
CA TYR A 253 16.00 -20.26 6.48
C TYR A 253 16.20 -19.35 7.71
N GLU A 254 16.28 -19.91 8.92
CA GLU A 254 16.30 -19.22 10.21
C GLU A 254 17.30 -18.05 10.28
N GLN A 255 18.48 -18.21 9.66
CA GLN A 255 19.53 -17.19 9.69
C GLN A 255 19.32 -16.04 8.67
N ARG A 256 18.50 -16.27 7.64
CA ARG A 256 18.31 -15.35 6.51
C ARG A 256 16.95 -14.65 6.55
N VAL A 257 15.89 -15.37 6.92
CA VAL A 257 14.52 -14.87 6.87
C VAL A 257 14.04 -14.50 8.26
N ASN A 258 13.61 -13.24 8.43
CA ASN A 258 12.79 -12.88 9.59
C ASN A 258 11.32 -13.14 9.28
N TYR A 259 10.60 -13.71 10.24
CA TYR A 259 9.18 -14.00 10.11
C TYR A 259 8.40 -13.58 11.35
N HIS A 260 7.13 -13.23 11.15
CA HIS A 260 6.16 -13.05 12.22
C HIS A 260 4.80 -13.55 11.74
N ILE A 261 4.23 -14.49 12.49
CA ILE A 261 2.97 -15.17 12.19
C ILE A 261 2.03 -14.92 13.36
N VAL A 262 0.78 -14.55 13.09
CA VAL A 262 -0.22 -14.28 14.12
C VAL A 262 -1.64 -14.60 13.66
N ASP A 263 -2.47 -15.15 14.55
CA ASP A 263 -3.91 -15.33 14.30
C ASP A 263 -4.75 -14.16 14.86
N VAL A 264 -6.06 -14.21 14.61
CA VAL A 264 -6.98 -13.19 15.12
C VAL A 264 -7.01 -13.15 16.66
N LYS A 265 -6.81 -14.29 17.32
CA LYS A 265 -6.82 -14.44 18.78
C LYS A 265 -5.58 -13.83 19.43
N GLY A 266 -4.54 -13.56 18.64
CA GLY A 266 -3.28 -12.96 19.06
C GLY A 266 -2.21 -13.98 19.43
N GLU A 267 -2.42 -15.26 19.16
CA GLU A 267 -1.37 -16.28 19.25
C GLU A 267 -0.34 -16.02 18.15
N ASN A 268 0.90 -15.74 18.52
CA ASN A 268 1.94 -15.35 17.59
C ASN A 268 3.27 -16.08 17.79
N ILE A 269 4.06 -16.13 16.72
CA ILE A 269 5.43 -16.62 16.72
C ILE A 269 6.30 -15.74 15.81
N THR A 270 7.48 -15.38 16.29
CA THR A 270 8.46 -14.60 15.54
C THR A 270 9.88 -14.94 15.95
N ASN A 271 10.82 -14.81 15.02
CA ASN A 271 12.25 -14.89 15.29
C ASN A 271 12.93 -13.51 15.34
N ALA A 272 12.16 -12.42 15.48
CA ALA A 272 12.70 -11.07 15.63
C ALA A 272 13.55 -10.98 16.92
N PRO A 273 14.86 -10.65 16.82
CA PRO A 273 15.74 -10.65 17.97
C PRO A 273 15.32 -9.55 18.96
N GLU A 274 15.05 -9.94 20.21
CA GLU A 274 14.61 -9.04 21.28
C GLU A 274 13.37 -8.19 20.92
N LEU A 275 12.55 -8.66 19.98
CA LEU A 275 11.40 -7.91 19.42
C LEU A 275 11.78 -6.53 18.85
N GLN A 276 13.03 -6.38 18.39
CA GLN A 276 13.50 -5.12 17.79
C GLN A 276 13.01 -4.95 16.35
N PRO A 277 12.80 -3.71 15.90
CA PRO A 277 12.41 -3.41 14.52
C PRO A 277 13.56 -3.68 13.53
N ASN A 278 13.21 -4.19 12.33
CA ASN A 278 14.14 -4.43 11.23
C ASN A 278 13.95 -3.37 10.13
N ALA A 279 15.00 -2.64 9.77
CA ALA A 279 14.96 -1.69 8.65
C ALA A 279 14.91 -2.43 7.31
N VAL A 280 13.92 -2.09 6.48
CA VAL A 280 13.67 -2.76 5.19
C VAL A 280 13.78 -1.84 3.99
N THR A 281 13.77 -0.51 4.18
CA THR A 281 14.04 0.46 3.11
C THR A 281 14.92 1.57 3.67
N TRP A 282 16.02 1.90 2.98
CA TRP A 282 16.92 2.98 3.35
C TRP A 282 17.60 3.63 2.15
N GLY A 283 18.15 4.83 2.35
CA GLY A 283 18.82 5.60 1.33
C GLY A 283 20.07 6.30 1.84
N ILE A 284 21.10 6.36 1.00
CA ILE A 284 22.37 7.04 1.25
C ILE A 284 22.47 8.19 0.26
N PHE A 285 22.66 9.41 0.76
CA PHE A 285 22.62 10.63 -0.07
C PHE A 285 23.90 11.47 0.11
N PRO A 286 24.40 12.13 -0.95
CA PRO A 286 25.60 12.96 -0.86
C PRO A 286 25.46 14.07 0.18
N GLY A 287 26.42 14.15 1.10
CA GLY A 287 26.48 15.21 2.12
C GLY A 287 25.37 15.14 3.18
N ARG A 288 24.75 13.97 3.40
CA ARG A 288 23.71 13.74 4.39
C ARG A 288 23.91 12.42 5.13
N GLU A 289 23.30 12.31 6.30
CA GLU A 289 23.19 11.04 7.03
C GLU A 289 22.21 10.08 6.32
N ILE A 290 22.20 8.82 6.76
CA ILE A 290 21.33 7.77 6.23
C ILE A 290 19.90 8.05 6.64
N ILE A 291 18.96 7.83 5.71
CA ILE A 291 17.52 7.86 5.99
C ILE A 291 16.98 6.44 5.83
N GLN A 292 16.24 5.94 6.82
CA GLN A 292 15.67 4.58 6.81
C GLN A 292 14.17 4.63 7.10
N PRO A 293 13.35 5.01 6.10
CA PRO A 293 11.98 5.45 6.35
C PRO A 293 10.96 4.32 6.57
N THR A 294 11.38 3.06 6.43
CA THR A 294 10.49 1.91 6.51
C THR A 294 11.11 0.77 7.31
N VAL A 295 10.36 0.30 8.30
CA VAL A 295 10.74 -0.80 9.18
C VAL A 295 9.65 -1.87 9.25
N VAL A 296 10.03 -3.07 9.65
CA VAL A 296 9.14 -4.14 10.12
C VAL A 296 9.31 -4.24 11.63
N ASP A 297 8.27 -3.88 12.38
CA ASP A 297 8.29 -3.85 13.84
C ASP A 297 7.30 -4.87 14.43
N PRO A 298 7.77 -5.88 15.19
CA PRO A 298 6.92 -6.91 15.80
C PRO A 298 5.83 -6.34 16.71
N VAL A 299 6.12 -5.24 17.43
CA VAL A 299 5.14 -4.63 18.34
C VAL A 299 4.03 -3.94 17.55
N SER A 300 4.38 -3.12 16.56
CA SER A 300 3.41 -2.48 15.66
C SER A 300 2.57 -3.49 14.88
N PHE A 301 3.14 -4.64 14.52
CA PHE A 301 2.41 -5.70 13.82
C PHE A 301 1.22 -6.24 14.62
N MET A 302 1.35 -6.32 15.95
CA MET A 302 0.26 -6.76 16.84
C MET A 302 -0.89 -5.76 16.92
N PHE A 303 -0.66 -4.47 16.64
CA PHE A 303 -1.73 -3.48 16.51
C PHE A 303 -2.32 -3.46 15.10
N TRP A 304 -1.49 -3.72 14.08
CA TRP A 304 -1.91 -3.81 12.70
C TRP A 304 -2.85 -4.99 12.46
N LYS A 305 -2.55 -6.17 13.01
CA LYS A 305 -3.36 -7.38 12.80
C LYS A 305 -4.84 -7.16 13.11
N ASP A 306 -5.17 -6.35 14.13
CA ASP A 306 -6.55 -6.14 14.54
C ASP A 306 -7.33 -5.41 13.44
N GLU A 307 -6.70 -4.44 12.77
CA GLU A 307 -7.28 -3.80 11.60
C GLU A 307 -7.31 -4.76 10.41
N ALA A 308 -6.20 -5.47 10.15
CA ALA A 308 -6.08 -6.36 9.01
C ALA A 308 -7.15 -7.47 9.03
N PHE A 309 -7.42 -8.07 10.20
CA PHE A 309 -8.49 -9.05 10.39
C PHE A 309 -9.87 -8.39 10.34
N ALA A 310 -10.08 -7.25 11.00
CA ALA A 310 -11.38 -6.57 10.97
C ALA A 310 -11.86 -6.22 9.55
N LEU A 311 -10.94 -5.92 8.63
CA LEU A 311 -11.25 -5.63 7.23
C LEU A 311 -11.93 -6.80 6.49
N TRP A 312 -11.64 -8.07 6.85
CA TRP A 312 -12.35 -9.22 6.30
C TRP A 312 -13.85 -9.12 6.54
N ILE A 313 -14.24 -8.77 7.77
CA ILE A 313 -15.66 -8.73 8.17
C ILE A 313 -16.32 -7.42 7.75
N GLU A 314 -15.66 -6.29 8.01
CA GLU A 314 -16.25 -4.96 7.81
C GLU A 314 -16.41 -4.59 6.34
N GLN A 315 -15.47 -4.97 5.47
CA GLN A 315 -15.55 -4.66 4.04
C GLN A 315 -16.11 -5.79 3.19
N TRP A 316 -15.69 -7.04 3.43
CA TRP A 316 -16.07 -8.16 2.56
C TRP A 316 -17.24 -8.96 3.12
N GLY A 317 -17.16 -9.40 4.37
CA GLY A 317 -18.18 -10.25 4.98
C GLY A 317 -19.56 -9.58 4.99
N LYS A 318 -19.64 -8.31 5.40
CA LYS A 318 -20.90 -7.54 5.48
C LYS A 318 -21.54 -7.23 4.12
N LEU A 319 -20.91 -7.62 3.01
CA LEU A 319 -21.57 -7.58 1.70
C LEU A 319 -22.67 -8.64 1.59
N TYR A 320 -22.56 -9.74 2.33
CA TYR A 320 -23.49 -10.87 2.27
C TYR A 320 -24.43 -10.88 3.49
N GLU A 321 -25.57 -11.57 3.37
CA GLU A 321 -26.48 -11.80 4.49
C GLU A 321 -25.83 -12.69 5.55
N ASP A 322 -26.18 -12.48 6.83
CA ASP A 322 -25.48 -13.11 7.96
C ASP A 322 -25.52 -14.65 7.94
N GLU A 323 -26.60 -15.26 7.44
CA GLU A 323 -26.78 -16.71 7.35
C GLU A 323 -26.39 -17.30 5.98
N SER A 324 -25.81 -16.50 5.09
CA SER A 324 -25.47 -16.96 3.74
C SER A 324 -24.19 -17.82 3.70
N PRO A 325 -24.08 -18.78 2.76
CA PRO A 325 -22.84 -19.55 2.58
C PRO A 325 -21.61 -18.66 2.34
N SER A 326 -21.76 -17.59 1.56
CA SER A 326 -20.68 -16.62 1.30
C SER A 326 -20.17 -15.95 2.58
N ARG A 327 -21.07 -15.59 3.50
CA ARG A 327 -20.71 -15.04 4.81
C ARG A 327 -19.92 -16.04 5.63
N MET A 328 -20.35 -17.30 5.64
CA MET A 328 -19.67 -18.37 6.38
C MET A 328 -18.24 -18.61 5.89
N ILE A 329 -17.98 -18.52 4.58
CA ILE A 329 -16.63 -18.66 4.01
C ILE A 329 -15.71 -17.53 4.50
N ILE A 330 -16.16 -16.27 4.40
CA ILE A 330 -15.35 -15.13 4.87
C ILE A 330 -15.13 -15.19 6.39
N GLN A 331 -16.15 -15.60 7.15
CA GLN A 331 -16.04 -15.78 8.60
C GLN A 331 -15.04 -16.89 8.94
N TYR A 332 -15.06 -18.01 8.21
CA TYR A 332 -14.11 -19.10 8.39
C TYR A 332 -12.67 -18.66 8.15
N ILE A 333 -12.41 -17.90 7.08
CA ILE A 333 -11.09 -17.33 6.80
C ILE A 333 -10.65 -16.42 7.95
N HIS A 334 -11.50 -15.49 8.36
CA HIS A 334 -11.22 -14.57 9.48
C HIS A 334 -10.85 -15.32 10.78
N ASP A 335 -11.57 -16.40 11.10
CA ASP A 335 -11.42 -17.09 12.39
C ASP A 335 -10.27 -18.11 12.42
N ASN A 336 -9.81 -18.61 11.26
CA ASN A 336 -8.87 -19.73 11.18
C ASN A 336 -7.56 -19.44 10.45
N TYR A 337 -7.50 -18.40 9.61
CA TYR A 337 -6.28 -18.03 8.90
C TYR A 337 -5.31 -17.26 9.80
N PHE A 338 -4.05 -17.29 9.41
CA PHE A 338 -3.00 -16.49 10.02
C PHE A 338 -2.58 -15.37 9.10
N LEU A 339 -2.23 -14.23 9.69
CA LEU A 339 -1.49 -13.17 9.03
C LEU A 339 0.01 -13.40 9.22
N VAL A 340 0.75 -13.38 8.12
CA VAL A 340 2.19 -13.67 8.08
C VAL A 340 2.92 -12.52 7.41
N ASN A 341 4.04 -12.07 7.99
CA ASN A 341 5.02 -11.26 7.28
C ASN A 341 6.39 -11.94 7.25
N LEU A 342 7.09 -11.81 6.12
CA LEU A 342 8.42 -12.38 5.85
C LEU A 342 9.35 -11.29 5.31
N VAL A 343 10.60 -11.29 5.75
CA VAL A 343 11.67 -10.40 5.26
C VAL A 343 12.88 -11.24 4.87
N ASP A 344 13.37 -11.07 3.64
CA ASP A 344 14.68 -11.59 3.23
C ASP A 344 15.77 -10.56 3.57
N ASN A 345 16.67 -10.91 4.49
CA ASN A 345 17.73 -9.99 4.93
C ASN A 345 18.86 -9.82 3.90
N ASP A 346 19.05 -10.78 3.01
CA ASP A 346 20.16 -10.76 2.03
C ASP A 346 19.77 -9.97 0.78
N PHE A 347 19.52 -8.66 0.94
CA PHE A 347 19.17 -7.76 -0.15
C PHE A 347 20.12 -7.76 -1.38
N PRO A 348 21.43 -8.10 -1.28
CA PRO A 348 22.29 -8.21 -2.46
C PRO A 348 22.04 -9.44 -3.33
N LEU A 349 21.35 -10.46 -2.80
CA LEU A 349 21.08 -11.73 -3.48
C LEU A 349 19.67 -11.76 -4.08
N ASP A 350 19.39 -12.77 -4.91
CA ASP A 350 18.04 -13.01 -5.40
C ASP A 350 17.08 -13.33 -4.26
N ASN A 351 15.85 -12.82 -4.38
CA ASN A 351 14.79 -12.97 -3.40
C ASN A 351 14.47 -14.46 -3.12
N CYS A 352 14.75 -14.91 -1.89
CA CYS A 352 14.49 -16.29 -1.50
C CYS A 352 13.04 -16.56 -1.06
N LEU A 353 12.20 -15.53 -0.85
CA LEU A 353 10.84 -15.70 -0.33
C LEU A 353 9.97 -16.58 -1.24
N TRP A 354 10.21 -16.54 -2.56
CA TRP A 354 9.53 -17.42 -3.51
C TRP A 354 9.90 -18.89 -3.32
N HIS A 355 11.17 -19.18 -3.00
CA HIS A 355 11.64 -20.54 -2.71
C HIS A 355 11.07 -21.05 -1.39
N VAL A 356 10.97 -20.19 -0.37
CA VAL A 356 10.33 -20.52 0.91
C VAL A 356 8.88 -20.97 0.70
N VAL A 357 8.14 -20.26 -0.16
CA VAL A 357 6.74 -20.60 -0.47
C VAL A 357 6.65 -21.90 -1.28
N GLU A 358 7.51 -22.11 -2.28
CA GLU A 358 7.52 -23.36 -3.04
C GLU A 358 7.88 -24.57 -2.17
N ASP A 359 8.91 -24.48 -1.33
CA ASP A 359 9.28 -25.52 -0.36
C ASP A 359 8.11 -25.87 0.57
N THR A 360 7.31 -24.86 0.96
CA THR A 360 6.12 -25.04 1.80
C THR A 360 5.06 -25.86 1.08
N PHE A 361 4.79 -25.55 -0.18
CA PHE A 361 3.83 -26.32 -0.96
C PHE A 361 4.32 -27.72 -1.32
N GLU A 362 5.62 -27.90 -1.55
CA GLU A 362 6.20 -29.23 -1.74
C GLU A 362 6.00 -30.08 -0.50
N LEU A 363 6.14 -29.51 0.70
CA LEU A 363 5.92 -30.22 1.95
C LEU A 363 4.43 -30.62 2.12
N LEU A 364 3.50 -29.73 1.79
CA LEU A 364 2.06 -30.02 1.81
C LEU A 364 1.64 -31.09 0.79
N SER A 365 2.33 -31.15 -0.35
CA SER A 365 2.02 -32.10 -1.44
C SER A 365 2.59 -33.49 -1.19
N ARG A 366 3.47 -33.67 -0.19
CA ARG A 366 4.00 -35.00 0.15
C ARG A 366 2.87 -35.81 0.79
N PRO A 367 2.52 -36.99 0.24
CA PRO A 367 1.61 -37.90 0.94
C PRO A 367 2.23 -38.21 2.31
N GLY A 368 1.47 -37.95 3.37
CA GLY A 368 1.95 -38.12 4.74
C GLY A 368 2.57 -39.51 4.92
N SER A 369 3.80 -39.54 5.41
CA SER A 369 4.26 -40.71 6.15
C SER A 369 3.40 -40.80 7.41
N GLU A 370 2.41 -41.69 7.36
CA GLU A 370 1.69 -42.21 8.53
C GLU A 370 2.63 -42.55 9.68
#